data_AF-A0A8J3A3G8-F1
#
_entry.id   AF-A0A8J3A3G8-F1
#
_cell.length_a   1.000
_cell.length_b   1.000
_cell.length_c   1.000
_cell.angle_alpha   90.00
_cell.angle_beta   90.00
_cell.angle_gamma   90.00
#
_symmetry.space_group_name_H-M   'P 1'
#
loop_
_entity.id
_entity.type
_entity.pdbx_description
1 polymer ?
#
loop_
_entity_poly.entity_id
_entity_poly.type
_entity_poly.pdbx_seq_one_letter_code
_entity_poly.pdbx_strand_id
1 'polypeptide(L)'
;MADSEDKLKPAFLATAASGATLLAVVSFSGALWPYSPNETAQAHLAFANAVAFIGFLAVTMIWCSGALLRKTALVDQITAIANLAAVLVFFICMIFASIQVTESMNAWFEAPPRMPPWLIRLTQIVMLVGLIPLICALFWRLLAPVFRLFGSRKR
;
A
#
# COMPACT_ATOMS: atom_id res chain seq x y z
N MET A 1 -26.06 -11.27 -16.24
CA MET A 1 -24.60 -11.30 -16.53
C MET A 1 -23.89 -9.96 -16.28
N ALA A 2 -24.58 -8.90 -15.81
CA ALA A 2 -24.00 -7.56 -15.60
C ALA A 2 -23.23 -7.35 -14.27
N ASP A 3 -23.24 -8.32 -13.35
CA ASP A 3 -22.76 -8.10 -11.97
C ASP A 3 -21.23 -8.22 -11.76
N SER A 4 -20.47 -8.69 -12.75
CA SER A 4 -19.01 -8.92 -12.61
C SER A 4 -18.16 -7.75 -13.11
N GLU A 5 -18.65 -6.96 -14.07
CA GLU A 5 -17.92 -5.82 -14.64
C GLU A 5 -17.81 -4.65 -13.65
N ASP A 6 -18.84 -4.41 -12.84
CA ASP A 6 -18.85 -3.26 -11.91
C ASP A 6 -17.98 -3.48 -10.66
N LYS A 7 -17.70 -4.72 -10.27
CA LYS A 7 -16.81 -5.03 -9.13
C LYS A 7 -15.33 -4.96 -9.48
N LEU A 8 -14.98 -5.05 -10.77
CA LEU A 8 -13.62 -4.93 -11.29
C LEU A 8 -13.11 -3.48 -11.27
N LYS A 9 -13.98 -2.53 -11.61
CA LYS A 9 -13.59 -1.12 -11.80
C LYS A 9 -12.95 -0.50 -10.55
N PRO A 10 -13.52 -0.61 -9.33
CA PRO A 10 -12.95 0.04 -8.15
C PRO A 10 -11.62 -0.58 -7.72
N ALA A 11 -11.53 -1.91 -7.78
CA ALA A 11 -10.33 -2.63 -7.38
C ALA A 11 -9.18 -2.38 -8.38
N PHE A 12 -9.48 -2.35 -9.68
CA PHE A 12 -8.52 -1.97 -10.72
C PHE A 12 -8.07 -0.52 -10.56
N LEU A 13 -9.00 0.41 -10.31
CA LEU A 13 -8.68 1.82 -10.07
C LEU A 13 -7.80 2.00 -8.84
N ALA A 14 -8.06 1.28 -7.74
CA ALA A 14 -7.24 1.30 -6.55
C ALA A 14 -5.82 0.78 -6.82
N THR A 15 -5.67 -0.31 -7.59
CA THR A 15 -4.37 -0.86 -7.97
C THR A 15 -3.61 0.02 -8.98
N ALA A 16 -4.32 0.62 -9.94
CA ALA A 16 -3.72 1.54 -10.91
C ALA A 16 -3.25 2.83 -10.22
N ALA A 17 -4.09 3.41 -9.34
CA ALA A 17 -3.74 4.58 -8.56
C ALA A 17 -2.57 4.31 -7.60
N SER A 18 -2.57 3.14 -6.95
CA SER A 18 -1.50 2.75 -6.04
C SER A 18 -0.18 2.49 -6.76
N GLY A 19 -0.22 1.78 -7.88
CA GLY A 19 0.94 1.55 -8.73
C GLY A 19 1.53 2.86 -9.28
N ALA A 20 0.68 3.76 -9.77
CA ALA A 20 1.09 5.08 -10.24
C ALA A 20 1.74 5.93 -9.13
N THR A 21 1.20 5.87 -7.91
CA THR A 21 1.75 6.60 -6.77
C THR A 21 3.14 6.06 -6.38
N LEU A 22 3.34 4.75 -6.32
CA LEU A 22 4.65 4.16 -6.04
C LEU A 22 5.67 4.47 -7.13
N LEU A 23 5.26 4.40 -8.40
CA LEU A 23 6.10 4.80 -9.54
C LEU A 23 6.49 6.28 -9.48
N ALA A 24 5.59 7.16 -9.05
CA ALA A 24 5.90 8.57 -8.83
C ALA A 24 6.91 8.77 -7.70
N VAL A 25 6.77 8.03 -6.59
CA VAL A 25 7.74 8.07 -5.47
C VAL A 25 9.11 7.55 -5.91
N VAL A 26 9.16 6.42 -6.63
CA VAL A 26 10.38 5.86 -7.23
C VAL A 26 11.05 6.87 -8.15
N SER A 27 10.28 7.50 -9.03
CA SER A 27 10.80 8.47 -10.00
C SER A 27 11.32 9.74 -9.32
N PHE A 28 10.60 10.25 -8.34
CA PHE A 28 10.98 11.46 -7.59
C PHE A 28 12.20 11.22 -6.71
N SER A 29 12.18 10.18 -5.88
CA SER A 29 13.31 9.84 -5.00
C SER A 29 14.54 9.40 -5.80
N GLY A 30 14.34 8.63 -6.87
CA GLY A 30 15.37 8.19 -7.81
C GLY A 30 15.99 9.32 -8.63
N ALA A 31 15.24 10.39 -8.91
CA ALA A 31 15.79 11.57 -9.57
C ALA A 31 16.57 12.48 -8.60
N LEU A 32 16.18 12.54 -7.31
CA LEU A 32 16.76 13.47 -6.35
C LEU A 32 17.95 12.92 -5.57
N TRP A 33 17.99 11.61 -5.30
CA TRP A 33 19.03 11.04 -4.45
C TRP A 33 20.47 11.32 -4.91
N PRO A 34 20.85 11.37 -6.21
CA PRO A 34 22.25 11.61 -6.58
C PRO A 34 22.69 13.06 -6.33
N TYR A 35 21.74 13.98 -6.17
CA TYR A 35 21.99 15.42 -6.01
C TYR A 35 21.88 15.89 -4.57
N SER A 36 21.63 14.97 -3.61
CA SER A 36 21.61 15.32 -2.20
C SER A 36 23.01 15.72 -1.72
N PRO A 37 23.14 16.87 -1.02
CA PRO A 37 24.43 17.38 -0.56
C PRO A 37 25.04 16.59 0.61
N ASN A 38 24.26 15.72 1.26
CA ASN A 38 24.68 14.91 2.41
C ASN A 38 24.40 13.41 2.16
N GLU A 39 25.29 12.53 2.61
CA GLU A 39 25.22 11.06 2.44
C GLU A 39 24.05 10.40 3.19
N THR A 40 23.62 10.95 4.33
CA THR A 40 22.47 10.49 5.10
C THR A 40 21.14 10.73 4.36
N ALA A 41 20.95 11.89 3.74
CA ALA A 41 19.80 12.21 2.91
C ALA A 41 19.80 11.36 1.62
N GLN A 42 20.98 11.07 1.04
CA GLN A 42 21.11 10.10 -0.05
C GLN A 42 20.61 8.72 0.37
N ALA A 43 21.04 8.22 1.53
CA ALA A 43 20.65 6.90 2.04
C ALA A 43 19.14 6.80 2.27
N HIS A 44 18.52 7.83 2.86
CA HIS A 44 17.08 7.88 3.07
C HIS A 44 16.28 7.90 1.75
N LEU A 45 16.72 8.67 0.75
CA LEU A 45 16.06 8.67 -0.57
C LEU A 45 16.27 7.36 -1.32
N ALA A 46 17.46 6.75 -1.25
CA ALA A 46 17.72 5.44 -1.83
C ALA A 46 16.82 4.36 -1.19
N PHE A 47 16.63 4.41 0.13
CA PHE A 47 15.76 3.49 0.83
C PHE A 47 14.27 3.74 0.51
N ALA A 48 13.83 5.00 0.42
CA ALA A 48 12.48 5.34 -0.03
C ALA A 48 12.20 4.78 -1.43
N ASN A 49 13.17 4.89 -2.33
CA ASN A 49 13.09 4.35 -3.69
C ASN A 49 13.00 2.81 -3.68
N ALA A 50 13.89 2.14 -2.95
CA ALA A 50 13.88 0.67 -2.84
C ALA A 50 12.56 0.13 -2.26
N VAL A 51 12.05 0.74 -1.19
CA VAL A 51 10.77 0.37 -0.57
C VAL A 51 9.61 0.57 -1.54
N ALA A 52 9.59 1.69 -2.27
CA ALA A 52 8.51 1.97 -3.21
C ALA A 52 8.53 0.99 -4.40
N PHE A 53 9.71 0.62 -4.90
CA PHE A 53 9.87 -0.37 -5.97
C PHE A 53 9.45 -1.77 -5.52
N ILE A 54 9.91 -2.22 -4.35
CA ILE A 54 9.51 -3.53 -3.78
C ILE A 54 8.00 -3.56 -3.52
N GLY A 55 7.44 -2.47 -3.00
CA GLY A 55 5.99 -2.33 -2.80
C GLY A 55 5.21 -2.46 -4.11
N PHE A 56 5.69 -1.83 -5.19
CA PHE A 56 5.04 -1.88 -6.50
C PHE A 56 5.02 -3.31 -7.04
N LEU A 57 6.16 -4.00 -6.95
CA LEU A 57 6.29 -5.38 -7.37
C LEU A 57 5.37 -6.30 -6.57
N ALA A 58 5.35 -6.17 -5.24
CA ALA A 58 4.50 -6.98 -4.37
C ALA A 58 3.00 -6.78 -4.67
N VAL A 59 2.55 -5.53 -4.81
CA VAL A 59 1.16 -5.19 -5.16
C VAL A 59 0.78 -5.80 -6.51
N THR A 60 1.66 -5.68 -7.50
CA THR A 60 1.44 -6.24 -8.85
C THR A 60 1.35 -7.76 -8.83
N MET A 61 2.23 -8.44 -8.08
CA MET A 61 2.21 -9.90 -7.98
C MET A 61 0.96 -10.43 -7.27
N ILE A 62 0.54 -9.78 -6.18
CA ILE A 62 -0.69 -10.15 -5.45
C ILE A 62 -1.92 -9.94 -6.36
N TRP A 63 -1.93 -8.84 -7.13
CA TRP A 63 -3.00 -8.56 -8.08
C TRP A 63 -3.05 -9.58 -9.23
N CYS A 64 -1.93 -9.87 -9.87
CA CYS A 64 -1.82 -10.89 -10.92
C CYS A 64 -2.27 -12.26 -10.42
N SER A 65 -1.88 -12.64 -9.19
CA SER A 65 -2.32 -13.87 -8.55
C SER A 65 -3.83 -13.90 -8.35
N GLY A 66 -4.44 -12.80 -7.91
CA GLY A 66 -5.89 -12.66 -7.75
C GLY A 66 -6.67 -12.73 -9.06
N ALA A 67 -6.10 -12.21 -10.15
CA ALA A 67 -6.71 -12.23 -11.49
C ALA A 67 -6.70 -13.64 -12.11
N LEU A 68 -5.62 -14.41 -11.91
CA LEU A 68 -5.46 -15.76 -12.47
C LEU A 68 -6.41 -16.81 -11.87
N LEU A 69 -6.91 -16.59 -10.65
CA LEU A 69 -7.70 -17.59 -9.94
C LEU A 69 -9.17 -17.72 -10.42
N ARG A 70 -9.68 -16.77 -11.24
CA ARG A 70 -11.12 -16.58 -11.59
C ARG A 70 -11.80 -17.76 -12.31
N LYS A 71 -12.26 -18.80 -11.58
CA LYS A 71 -13.20 -19.81 -12.13
C LYS A 71 -14.31 -20.33 -11.20
N THR A 72 -14.43 -19.97 -9.92
CA THR A 72 -15.50 -20.48 -9.03
C THR A 72 -15.97 -19.48 -7.97
N ALA A 73 -17.15 -19.68 -7.34
CA ALA A 73 -17.65 -18.78 -6.29
C ALA A 73 -16.77 -18.70 -5.02
N LEU A 74 -15.96 -19.75 -4.77
CA LEU A 74 -14.93 -19.74 -3.72
C LEU A 74 -13.77 -18.79 -4.08
N VAL A 75 -13.53 -18.61 -5.37
CA VAL A 75 -12.50 -17.71 -5.90
C VAL A 75 -12.86 -16.25 -5.69
N ASP A 76 -14.13 -15.85 -5.78
CA ASP A 76 -14.51 -14.44 -5.58
C ASP A 76 -14.12 -13.93 -4.19
N GLN A 77 -14.15 -14.79 -3.17
CA GLN A 77 -13.64 -14.46 -1.84
C GLN A 77 -12.11 -14.36 -1.82
N ILE A 78 -11.41 -15.31 -2.46
CA ILE A 78 -9.94 -15.34 -2.53
C ILE A 78 -9.41 -14.11 -3.31
N THR A 79 -9.99 -13.79 -4.46
CA THR A 79 -9.62 -12.60 -5.25
C THR A 79 -9.86 -11.31 -4.47
N ALA A 80 -10.96 -11.21 -3.71
CA ALA A 80 -11.20 -10.03 -2.89
C ALA A 80 -10.24 -9.92 -1.69
N ILE A 81 -9.84 -11.04 -1.09
CA ILE A 81 -8.78 -11.08 -0.06
C ILE A 81 -7.45 -10.65 -0.67
N ALA A 82 -7.09 -11.17 -1.84
CA ALA A 82 -5.88 -10.76 -2.56
C ALA A 82 -5.88 -9.27 -2.88
N ASN A 83 -6.99 -8.71 -3.36
CA ASN A 83 -7.10 -7.28 -3.64
C ASN A 83 -6.96 -6.43 -2.37
N LEU A 84 -7.59 -6.82 -1.26
CA LEU A 84 -7.42 -6.14 0.03
C LEU A 84 -6.00 -6.24 0.56
N ALA A 85 -5.36 -7.41 0.43
CA ALA A 85 -3.98 -7.60 0.81
C ALA A 85 -3.03 -6.74 -0.05
N ALA A 86 -3.28 -6.62 -1.35
CA ALA A 86 -2.53 -5.74 -2.24
C ALA A 86 -2.66 -4.27 -1.80
N VAL A 87 -3.88 -3.80 -1.51
CA VAL A 87 -4.10 -2.45 -1.00
C VAL A 87 -3.42 -2.23 0.36
N LEU A 88 -3.44 -3.23 1.25
CA LEU A 88 -2.76 -3.16 2.54
C LEU A 88 -1.23 -3.04 2.38
N VAL A 89 -0.64 -3.89 1.54
CA VAL A 89 0.80 -3.86 1.24
C VAL A 89 1.19 -2.51 0.64
N PHE A 90 0.37 -1.98 -0.28
CA PHE A 90 0.58 -0.64 -0.83
C PHE A 90 0.64 0.43 0.26
N PHE A 91 -0.36 0.48 1.15
CA PHE A 91 -0.40 1.47 2.22
C PHE A 91 0.82 1.39 3.15
N ILE A 92 1.25 0.17 3.49
CA ILE A 92 2.44 -0.06 4.30
C ILE A 92 3.70 0.47 3.60
N CYS A 93 3.90 0.11 2.33
CA CYS A 93 5.07 0.58 1.56
C CYS A 93 5.07 2.09 1.39
N MET A 94 3.91 2.70 1.15
CA MET A 94 3.76 4.17 1.07
C MET A 94 4.12 4.86 2.38
N ILE A 95 3.72 4.30 3.53
CA ILE A 95 4.10 4.83 4.85
C ILE A 95 5.62 4.82 5.01
N PHE A 96 6.26 3.68 4.78
CA PHE A 96 7.72 3.57 4.92
C PHE A 96 8.46 4.50 3.96
N ALA A 97 8.04 4.55 2.69
CA ALA A 97 8.65 5.45 1.72
C ALA A 97 8.47 6.93 2.12
N SER A 98 7.28 7.31 2.62
CA SER A 98 7.00 8.69 3.04
C SER A 98 7.81 9.11 4.26
N ILE A 99 7.98 8.21 5.24
CA ILE A 99 8.85 8.45 6.40
C ILE A 99 10.28 8.73 5.91
N GLN A 100 10.78 7.92 4.98
CA GLN A 100 12.16 8.00 4.51
C GLN A 100 12.39 9.25 3.66
N VAL A 101 11.44 9.64 2.82
CA VAL A 101 11.46 10.94 2.14
C VAL A 101 11.48 12.08 3.17
N THR A 102 10.68 12.00 4.22
CA THR A 102 10.61 13.05 5.25
C THR A 102 11.92 13.18 6.04
N GLU A 103 12.52 12.05 6.44
CA GLU A 103 13.84 12.04 7.08
C GLU A 103 14.92 12.59 6.14
N SER A 104 14.86 12.25 4.85
CA SER A 104 15.78 12.82 3.86
C SER A 104 15.66 14.33 3.75
N MET A 105 14.44 14.89 3.79
CA MET A 105 14.23 16.34 3.74
C MET A 105 14.79 17.02 5.00
N ASN A 106 14.62 16.41 6.18
CA ASN A 106 15.20 16.94 7.42
C ASN A 106 16.73 16.94 7.40
N ALA A 107 17.34 15.89 6.83
CA ALA A 107 18.79 15.81 6.64
C ALA A 107 19.29 16.73 5.52
N TRP A 108 18.48 16.99 4.48
CA TRP A 108 18.83 17.91 3.39
C TRP A 108 18.84 19.37 3.85
N PHE A 109 17.90 19.75 4.73
CA PHE A 109 17.76 21.11 5.28
C PHE A 109 18.36 21.22 6.69
N GLU A 110 19.62 20.81 6.85
CA GLU A 110 20.36 20.97 8.12
C GLU A 110 20.29 22.41 8.66
N ALA A 111 20.11 23.42 7.78
CA ALA A 111 19.53 24.73 8.11
C ALA A 111 18.08 24.85 7.57
N PRO A 112 17.14 25.49 8.31
CA PRO A 112 15.71 25.53 7.97
C PRO A 112 15.43 25.96 6.52
N PRO A 113 14.38 25.41 5.87
CA PRO A 113 13.11 25.02 6.48
C PRO A 113 12.93 23.51 6.64
N ARG A 114 13.09 23.02 7.89
CA ARG A 114 12.76 21.63 8.23
C ARG A 114 11.24 21.44 8.24
N MET A 115 10.78 20.24 7.89
CA MET A 115 9.37 19.92 8.10
C MET A 115 9.07 19.98 9.60
N PRO A 116 7.99 20.66 10.01
CA PRO A 116 7.63 20.71 11.42
C PRO A 116 7.38 19.28 11.95
N PRO A 117 7.88 18.91 13.14
CA PRO A 117 7.69 17.57 13.69
C PRO A 117 6.21 17.17 13.82
N TRP A 118 5.31 18.15 13.98
CA TRP A 118 3.87 17.90 14.01
C TRP A 118 3.30 17.48 12.66
N LEU A 119 3.86 17.95 11.55
CA LEU A 119 3.42 17.59 10.20
C LEU A 119 3.74 16.11 9.93
N ILE A 120 4.94 15.67 10.33
CA ILE A 120 5.38 14.27 10.25
C ILE A 120 4.42 13.36 11.03
N ARG A 121 4.12 13.74 12.27
CA ARG A 121 3.16 13.01 13.13
C ARG A 121 1.76 13.00 12.55
N LEU A 122 1.29 14.11 11.98
CA LEU A 122 -0.03 14.19 11.34
C LEU A 122 -0.12 13.24 10.15
N THR A 123 0.90 13.20 9.28
CA THR A 123 0.95 12.28 8.14
C THR A 123 0.92 10.82 8.60
N GLN A 124 1.69 10.47 9.64
CA GLN A 124 1.68 9.14 10.23
C GLN A 124 0.29 8.77 10.80
N ILE A 125 -0.36 9.68 11.52
CA ILE A 125 -1.70 9.47 12.09
C ILE A 125 -2.73 9.24 10.99
N VAL A 126 -2.76 10.09 9.96
CA VAL A 126 -3.71 9.96 8.83
C VAL A 126 -3.53 8.62 8.12
N MET A 127 -2.28 8.20 7.91
CA MET A 127 -1.98 6.90 7.29
C MET A 127 -2.38 5.71 8.19
N LEU A 128 -2.14 5.79 9.51
CA LEU A 128 -2.58 4.76 10.47
C LEU A 128 -4.10 4.66 10.54
N VAL A 129 -4.81 5.79 10.54
CA VAL A 129 -6.28 5.82 10.50
C VAL A 129 -6.81 5.18 9.21
N GLY A 130 -6.13 5.36 8.08
CA GLY A 130 -6.46 4.69 6.82
C GLY A 130 -6.21 3.17 6.82
N LEU A 131 -5.25 2.69 7.60
CA LEU A 131 -4.91 1.26 7.75
C LEU A 131 -5.97 0.48 8.54
N ILE A 132 -6.55 1.08 9.58
CA ILE A 132 -7.54 0.43 10.46
C ILE A 132 -8.72 -0.19 9.70
N PRO A 133 -9.46 0.54 8.83
CA PRO A 133 -10.61 -0.04 8.13
C PRO A 133 -10.19 -1.16 7.15
N LEU A 134 -8.99 -1.09 6.57
CA LEU A 134 -8.46 -2.13 5.68
C LEU A 134 -8.15 -3.42 6.44
N ILE A 135 -7.52 -3.31 7.62
CA ILE A 135 -7.25 -4.45 8.51
C ILE A 135 -8.56 -5.08 8.98
N CYS A 136 -9.52 -4.26 9.43
CA CYS A 136 -10.84 -4.75 9.83
C CYS A 136 -11.57 -5.46 8.69
N ALA A 137 -11.53 -4.91 7.47
CA ALA A 137 -12.15 -5.52 6.29
C ALA A 137 -11.49 -6.84 5.90
N LEU A 138 -10.16 -6.93 5.99
CA LEU A 138 -9.40 -8.16 5.73
C LEU A 138 -9.73 -9.23 6.77
N PHE A 139 -9.69 -8.86 8.05
CA PHE A 139 -9.98 -9.77 9.17
C PHE A 139 -11.41 -10.31 9.11
N TRP A 140 -12.39 -9.45 8.82
CA TRP A 140 -13.78 -9.86 8.62
C TRP A 140 -13.94 -10.87 7.49
N ARG A 141 -13.26 -10.65 6.35
CA ARG A 141 -13.32 -11.58 5.21
C ARG A 141 -12.59 -12.89 5.45
N LEU A 142 -11.54 -12.91 6.27
CA LEU A 142 -10.85 -14.13 6.68
C LEU A 142 -11.66 -14.96 7.69
N LEU A 143 -12.42 -14.30 8.58
CA LEU A 143 -13.22 -14.98 9.60
C LEU A 143 -14.62 -15.39 9.14
N ALA A 144 -15.20 -14.69 8.16
CA ALA A 144 -16.54 -15.00 7.64
C ALA A 144 -16.74 -16.48 7.21
N PRO A 145 -15.77 -17.18 6.59
CA PRO A 145 -15.87 -18.60 6.29
C PRO A 145 -15.93 -19.47 7.55
N VAL A 146 -15.14 -19.12 8.58
CA VAL A 146 -15.09 -19.83 9.86
C VAL A 146 -16.44 -19.74 10.56
N PHE A 147 -17.04 -18.54 10.65
CA PHE A 147 -18.35 -18.36 11.25
C PHE A 147 -19.47 -19.14 10.51
N ARG A 148 -19.39 -19.25 9.17
CA ARG A 148 -20.35 -20.05 8.39
C ARG A 148 -20.23 -21.55 8.67
N LEU A 149 -19.01 -22.07 8.83
CA LEU A 149 -18.75 -23.48 9.15
C LEU A 149 -19.26 -23.87 10.56
N PHE A 150 -19.10 -22.98 11.54
CA PHE A 150 -19.60 -23.21 12.90
C PHE A 150 -21.11 -22.95 13.03
N GLY A 151 -21.69 -22.06 12.22
CA GLY A 151 -23.12 -21.78 12.20
C GLY A 151 -23.97 -22.90 11.59
N SER A 152 -23.45 -23.65 10.61
CA SER A 152 -24.21 -24.73 9.96
C SER A 152 -24.29 -26.02 10.80
N ARG A 153 -23.45 -26.17 11.82
CA ARG A 153 -23.47 -27.33 12.75
C ARG A 153 -24.52 -27.23 13.86
N LYS A 154 -25.21 -26.09 13.98
CA LYS A 154 -26.25 -25.85 15.00
C LYS A 154 -27.69 -25.98 14.46
N ARG A 155 -27.90 -26.54 13.28
CA ARG A 155 -29.23 -26.92 12.77
C ARG A 155 -29.30 -28.41 12.50
#